data_AF-A0A6I1MGC3-F1
#
_entry.id   AF-A0A6I1MGC3-F1
#
_cell.length_a   1.000
_cell.length_b   1.000
_cell.length_c   1.000
_cell.angle_alpha   90.00
_cell.angle_beta   90.00
_cell.angle_gamma   90.00
#
_symmetry.space_group_name_H-M   'P 1'
#
loop_
_entity.id
_entity.type
_entity.pdbx_description
1 polymer ?
#
loop_
_entity_poly.entity_id
_entity_poly.type
_entity_poly.pdbx_seq_one_letter_code
_entity_poly.pdbx_strand_id
1 'polypeptide(L)'
;MKRFNLNEFIWFLILCGLLFLILNLVLTGEIFLLINIKMKKYIILAILIIFILSIVQFNQIFTIPPRGRIKLGYIIFIIALVFLAILPKVNILKTSLDFKGVKLYHDKHVNKDHLKKENHELLKSEKLILKKDNFHEGLEIIMHELDNFLGKEIYIEGIIYEDEFYKDKFILTDIDMNCCIVDSSYLGVLCKKNSNINVSNGEYVRLKGKLDKILIKDTNNKEIWVPLIYVHNLNTNISK
;
A
#
# COMPACT_ATOMS: atom_id res chain seq x y z
N MET A 1 32.05 -34.75 -26.47
CA MET A 1 30.62 -35.02 -26.14
C MET A 1 30.00 -33.71 -25.66
N LYS A 2 28.88 -33.27 -26.22
CA LYS A 2 28.26 -31.98 -25.88
C LYS A 2 27.90 -31.95 -24.39
N ARG A 3 28.59 -31.11 -23.62
CA ARG A 3 28.42 -30.91 -22.17
C ARG A 3 27.39 -29.82 -21.88
N PHE A 4 26.25 -29.80 -22.57
CA PHE A 4 25.26 -28.74 -22.42
C PHE A 4 23.95 -29.32 -21.90
N ASN A 5 23.55 -28.89 -20.70
CA ASN A 5 22.34 -29.34 -20.04
C ASN A 5 21.22 -28.30 -20.20
N LEU A 6 20.31 -28.57 -21.14
CA LEU A 6 19.22 -27.66 -21.50
C LEU A 6 18.25 -27.40 -20.34
N ASN A 7 18.01 -28.40 -19.47
CA ASN A 7 17.15 -28.25 -18.31
C ASN A 7 17.75 -27.25 -17.29
N GLU A 8 19.05 -27.38 -17.02
CA GLU A 8 19.75 -26.46 -16.11
C GLU A 8 19.87 -25.06 -16.68
N PHE A 9 19.97 -24.94 -18.01
CA PHE A 9 19.92 -23.67 -18.72
C PHE A 9 18.55 -22.98 -18.61
N ILE A 10 17.44 -23.72 -18.79
CA ILE A 10 16.10 -23.17 -18.57
C ILE A 10 15.93 -22.69 -17.13
N TRP A 11 16.38 -23.48 -16.15
CA TRP A 11 16.29 -23.09 -14.74
C TRP A 11 17.14 -21.85 -14.41
N PHE A 12 18.35 -21.77 -14.99
CA PHE A 12 19.19 -20.57 -14.92
C PHE A 12 18.47 -19.33 -15.46
N LEU A 13 17.85 -19.44 -16.64
CA LEU A 13 17.08 -18.33 -17.24
C LEU A 13 15.89 -17.91 -16.35
N ILE A 14 15.20 -18.87 -15.74
CA ILE A 14 14.10 -18.58 -14.80
C ILE A 14 14.62 -17.79 -13.59
N LEU A 15 15.72 -18.23 -12.98
CA LEU A 15 16.33 -17.55 -11.82
C LEU A 15 16.83 -16.14 -12.18
N CYS A 16 17.51 -15.99 -13.32
CA CYS A 16 17.95 -14.69 -13.81
C CYS A 16 16.77 -13.76 -14.13
N GLY A 17 15.72 -14.28 -14.74
CA GLY A 17 14.49 -13.52 -15.00
C GLY A 17 13.81 -13.06 -13.71
N LEU A 18 13.74 -13.92 -12.70
CA LEU A 18 13.14 -13.58 -11.41
C LEU A 18 13.97 -12.51 -10.70
N LEU A 19 15.29 -12.66 -10.70
CA LEU A 19 16.22 -11.69 -10.13
C LEU A 19 16.08 -10.32 -10.82
N PHE A 20 16.04 -10.30 -12.16
CA PHE A 20 15.87 -9.08 -12.95
C PHE A 20 14.56 -8.38 -12.64
N LEU A 21 13.44 -9.11 -12.59
CA LEU A 21 12.14 -8.52 -12.27
C LEU A 21 12.10 -7.93 -10.87
N ILE A 22 12.58 -8.67 -9.85
CA ILE A 22 12.61 -8.17 -8.47
C ILE A 22 13.50 -6.93 -8.36
N LEU A 23 14.66 -6.92 -9.02
CA LEU A 23 15.54 -5.74 -9.06
C LEU A 23 14.84 -4.56 -9.74
N ASN A 24 14.17 -4.77 -10.87
CA ASN A 24 13.42 -3.73 -11.56
C ASN A 24 12.34 -3.12 -10.64
N LEU A 25 11.56 -3.97 -9.94
CA LEU A 25 10.54 -3.55 -8.96
C LEU A 25 11.11 -2.76 -7.76
N VAL A 26 12.33 -3.10 -7.31
CA VAL A 26 13.01 -2.35 -6.24
C VAL A 26 13.52 -1.00 -6.74
N LEU A 27 14.05 -0.95 -7.97
CA LEU A 27 14.56 0.28 -8.58
C LEU A 27 13.44 1.26 -8.94
N THR A 28 12.29 0.77 -9.42
CA THR A 28 11.10 1.60 -9.68
C THR A 28 10.41 2.06 -8.41
N GLY A 29 10.71 1.44 -7.26
CA GLY A 29 10.04 1.72 -5.98
C GLY A 29 8.61 1.16 -5.89
N GLU A 30 8.10 0.55 -6.96
CA GLU A 30 6.75 -0.02 -7.02
C GLU A 30 6.56 -1.17 -6.03
N ILE A 31 7.65 -1.83 -5.63
CA ILE A 31 7.58 -2.87 -4.60
C ILE A 31 7.04 -2.36 -3.26
N PHE A 32 7.24 -1.06 -2.96
CA PHE A 32 6.73 -0.44 -1.73
C PHE A 32 5.24 -0.06 -1.79
N LEU A 33 4.59 -0.27 -2.95
CA LEU A 33 3.14 -0.30 -3.07
C LEU A 33 2.56 -1.65 -2.67
N LEU A 34 3.37 -2.71 -2.73
CA LEU A 34 2.96 -4.09 -2.46
C LEU A 34 3.39 -4.59 -1.09
N ILE A 35 4.49 -4.06 -0.57
CA ILE A 35 5.17 -4.53 0.63
C ILE A 35 5.50 -3.32 1.51
N ASN A 36 5.35 -3.48 2.82
CA ASN A 36 5.70 -2.42 3.78
C ASN A 36 7.19 -2.07 3.69
N ILE A 37 7.53 -0.77 3.74
CA ILE A 37 8.92 -0.26 3.73
C ILE A 37 9.81 -0.89 4.81
N LYS A 38 9.23 -1.27 5.97
CA LYS A 38 9.93 -1.97 7.06
C LYS A 38 10.51 -3.31 6.60
N MET A 39 9.94 -3.94 5.58
CA MET A 39 10.37 -5.23 5.04
C MET A 39 11.50 -5.13 4.00
N LYS A 40 11.98 -3.92 3.68
CA LYS A 40 13.04 -3.70 2.67
C LYS A 40 14.28 -4.57 2.89
N LYS A 41 14.67 -4.80 4.14
CA LYS A 41 15.85 -5.63 4.49
C LYS A 41 15.70 -7.07 4.01
N TYR A 42 14.50 -7.64 4.12
CA TYR A 42 14.22 -9.02 3.67
C TYR A 42 14.21 -9.12 2.15
N ILE A 43 13.74 -8.09 1.44
CA ILE A 43 13.78 -8.04 -0.03
C ILE A 43 15.24 -8.07 -0.52
N ILE A 44 16.11 -7.26 0.08
CA ILE A 44 17.54 -7.22 -0.26
C ILE A 44 18.19 -8.58 0.02
N LEU A 45 17.88 -9.20 1.16
CA LEU A 45 18.36 -10.54 1.49
C LEU A 45 17.92 -11.59 0.45
N ALA A 46 16.67 -11.55 0.00
CA ALA A 46 16.15 -12.46 -1.02
C ALA A 46 16.88 -12.28 -2.36
N ILE A 47 17.12 -11.04 -2.80
CA ILE A 47 17.91 -10.73 -4.01
C ILE A 47 19.31 -11.35 -3.92
N LEU A 48 19.98 -11.20 -2.77
CA LEU A 48 21.32 -11.76 -2.55
C LEU A 48 21.32 -13.29 -2.62
N ILE A 49 20.33 -13.95 -2.02
CA ILE A 49 20.20 -15.42 -2.07
C ILE A 49 19.95 -15.88 -3.51
N ILE A 50 19.03 -15.26 -4.23
CA ILE A 50 18.70 -15.62 -5.62
C ILE A 50 19.92 -15.39 -6.53
N PHE A 51 20.71 -14.34 -6.28
CA PHE A 51 21.95 -14.08 -7.01
C PHE A 51 22.99 -15.20 -6.80
N ILE A 52 23.22 -15.63 -5.56
CA ILE A 52 24.12 -16.75 -5.26
C ILE A 52 23.64 -18.04 -5.93
N LEU A 53 22.34 -18.34 -5.84
CA LEU A 53 21.74 -19.51 -6.49
C LEU A 53 21.93 -19.47 -8.01
N SER A 54 21.82 -18.29 -8.63
CA SER A 54 22.03 -18.11 -10.07
C SER A 54 23.49 -18.40 -10.47
N ILE A 55 24.47 -18.00 -9.66
CA ILE A 55 25.90 -18.31 -9.89
C ILE A 55 26.14 -19.82 -9.80
N VAL A 56 25.60 -20.48 -8.77
CA VAL A 56 25.72 -21.94 -8.62
C VAL A 56 25.05 -22.66 -9.80
N GLN A 57 23.90 -22.17 -10.25
CA GLN A 57 23.17 -22.73 -11.36
C GLN A 57 23.90 -22.58 -12.70
N PHE A 58 24.62 -21.48 -12.91
CA PHE A 58 25.41 -21.26 -14.12
C PHE A 58 26.45 -22.36 -14.35
N ASN A 59 27.14 -22.78 -13.29
CA ASN A 59 28.12 -23.86 -13.36
C ASN A 59 27.48 -25.21 -13.75
N GLN A 60 26.20 -25.43 -13.39
CA GLN A 60 25.49 -26.68 -13.70
C GLN A 60 25.08 -26.80 -15.18
N ILE A 61 25.05 -25.71 -15.94
CA ILE A 61 24.73 -25.73 -17.38
C ILE A 61 25.71 -26.62 -18.15
N PHE A 62 26.96 -26.70 -17.69
CA PHE A 62 28.02 -27.45 -18.34
C PHE A 62 28.12 -28.93 -17.91
N THR A 63 27.07 -29.45 -17.29
CA THR A 63 26.99 -30.86 -16.84
C THR A 63 26.51 -31.80 -17.95
N ILE A 64 26.65 -33.10 -17.73
CA ILE A 64 26.19 -34.14 -18.65
C ILE A 64 24.65 -34.10 -18.68
N PRO A 65 24.01 -33.93 -19.85
CA PRO A 65 22.57 -33.83 -19.92
C PRO A 65 21.90 -35.14 -19.48
N PRO A 66 20.83 -35.09 -18.66
CA PRO A 66 20.06 -36.27 -18.33
C PRO A 66 19.43 -36.85 -19.61
N ARG A 67 19.38 -38.18 -19.74
CA ARG A 67 18.64 -38.86 -20.82
C ARG A 67 17.14 -38.67 -20.57
N GLY A 68 16.54 -37.64 -21.17
CA GLY A 68 15.12 -37.35 -20.99
C GLY A 68 14.63 -36.10 -21.73
N ARG A 69 13.30 -35.91 -21.78
CA ARG A 69 12.66 -34.70 -22.31
C ARG A 69 12.74 -33.54 -21.31
N ILE A 70 12.39 -32.34 -21.75
CA ILE A 70 12.29 -31.15 -20.89
C ILE A 70 11.26 -31.39 -19.78
N LYS A 71 11.59 -31.00 -18.54
CA LYS A 71 10.68 -31.15 -17.40
C LYS A 71 9.47 -30.23 -17.57
N LEU A 72 8.26 -30.79 -17.52
CA LEU A 72 7.01 -30.01 -17.66
C LEU A 72 6.81 -29.00 -16.52
N GLY A 73 7.44 -29.24 -15.36
CA GLY A 73 7.36 -28.38 -14.18
C GLY A 73 7.88 -26.95 -14.39
N TYR A 74 8.68 -26.68 -15.42
CA TYR A 74 9.12 -25.29 -15.70
C TYR A 74 7.97 -24.35 -16.08
N ILE A 75 6.85 -24.89 -16.56
CA ILE A 75 5.69 -24.11 -16.99
C ILE A 75 5.13 -23.25 -15.84
N ILE A 76 5.06 -23.77 -14.62
CA ILE A 76 4.51 -23.01 -13.48
C ILE A 76 5.36 -21.79 -13.13
N PHE A 77 6.69 -21.91 -13.25
CA PHE A 77 7.62 -20.81 -13.00
C PHE A 77 7.60 -19.76 -14.11
N ILE A 78 7.45 -20.20 -15.36
CA ILE A 78 7.30 -19.30 -16.50
C ILE A 78 5.99 -18.51 -16.37
N ILE A 79 4.89 -19.17 -15.99
CA ILE A 79 3.61 -18.49 -15.73
C ILE A 79 3.76 -17.46 -14.60
N ALA A 80 4.42 -17.84 -13.50
CA ALA A 80 4.68 -16.92 -12.39
C ALA A 80 5.53 -15.71 -12.82
N LEU A 81 6.56 -15.92 -13.66
CA LEU A 81 7.38 -14.85 -14.22
C LEU A 81 6.59 -13.88 -15.09
N VAL A 82 5.75 -14.42 -15.99
CA VAL A 82 4.89 -13.61 -16.86
C VAL A 82 3.92 -12.80 -16.02
N PHE A 83 3.30 -13.41 -15.00
CA PHE A 83 2.42 -12.71 -14.07
C PHE A 83 3.16 -11.55 -13.37
N LEU A 84 4.35 -11.82 -12.81
CA LEU A 84 5.16 -10.81 -12.14
C LEU A 84 5.58 -9.65 -13.06
N ALA A 85 5.86 -9.93 -14.34
CA ALA A 85 6.19 -8.91 -15.33
C ALA A 85 5.01 -8.01 -15.71
N ILE A 86 3.77 -8.47 -15.52
CA ILE A 86 2.56 -7.70 -15.79
C ILE A 86 2.20 -6.78 -14.61
N LEU A 87 2.54 -7.18 -13.37
CA LEU A 87 2.16 -6.46 -12.14
C LEU A 87 2.45 -4.93 -12.17
N PRO A 88 3.66 -4.46 -12.57
CA PRO A 88 3.96 -3.02 -12.66
C PRO A 88 2.97 -2.21 -13.51
N LYS A 89 2.38 -2.83 -14.53
CA LYS A 89 1.47 -2.16 -15.47
C LYS A 89 0.07 -1.98 -14.90
N VAL A 90 -0.25 -2.67 -13.81
CA VAL A 90 -1.58 -2.64 -13.17
C VAL A 90 -1.51 -1.72 -11.96
N ASN A 91 -2.55 -0.90 -11.77
CA ASN A 91 -2.65 -0.02 -10.59
C ASN A 91 -3.24 -0.79 -9.40
N ILE A 92 -2.42 -1.70 -8.83
CA ILE A 92 -2.82 -2.69 -7.82
C ILE A 92 -3.42 -2.02 -6.58
N LEU A 93 -2.90 -0.85 -6.21
CA LEU A 93 -3.41 -0.04 -5.11
C LEU A 93 -4.89 0.31 -5.31
N LYS A 94 -5.23 0.92 -6.46
CA LYS A 94 -6.61 1.27 -6.81
C LYS A 94 -7.51 0.03 -6.82
N THR A 95 -7.07 -1.05 -7.46
CA THR A 95 -7.85 -2.29 -7.51
C THR A 95 -8.12 -2.85 -6.12
N SER A 96 -7.13 -2.85 -5.22
CA SER A 96 -7.31 -3.34 -3.85
C SER A 96 -8.18 -2.41 -2.99
N LEU A 97 -8.13 -1.09 -3.21
CA LEU A 97 -9.04 -0.11 -2.61
C LEU A 97 -10.49 -0.41 -3.02
N ASP A 98 -10.75 -0.57 -4.31
CA ASP A 98 -12.08 -0.85 -4.84
C ASP A 98 -12.64 -2.20 -4.32
N PHE A 99 -11.80 -3.23 -4.18
CA PHE A 99 -12.23 -4.55 -3.68
C PHE A 99 -12.44 -4.60 -2.17
N LYS A 100 -11.60 -3.92 -1.38
CA LYS A 100 -11.66 -3.98 0.10
C LYS A 100 -12.58 -2.91 0.70
N GLY A 101 -12.79 -1.81 -0.02
CA GLY A 101 -13.47 -0.63 0.49
C GLY A 101 -12.66 0.08 1.57
N VAL A 102 -13.23 1.18 2.08
CA VAL A 102 -12.61 2.02 3.12
C VAL A 102 -13.46 2.03 4.37
N LYS A 103 -12.83 1.84 5.53
CA LYS A 103 -13.49 1.96 6.83
C LYS A 103 -13.42 3.41 7.31
N LEU A 104 -14.55 3.93 7.79
CA LEU A 104 -14.65 5.29 8.35
C LEU A 104 -14.63 5.31 9.89
N TYR A 105 -14.53 4.15 10.51
CA TYR A 105 -14.45 3.99 11.96
C TYR A 105 -13.66 2.72 12.29
N HIS A 106 -13.06 2.70 13.48
CA HIS A 106 -12.32 1.56 14.00
C HIS A 106 -13.12 0.91 15.14
N ASP A 107 -13.50 -0.36 14.97
CA ASP A 107 -14.32 -1.12 15.95
C ASP A 107 -13.48 -1.87 17.00
N LYS A 108 -12.14 -1.87 16.88
CA LYS A 108 -11.26 -2.58 17.81
C LYS A 108 -10.94 -1.76 19.05
N HIS A 109 -10.80 -2.49 20.16
CA HIS A 109 -10.12 -2.04 21.37
C HIS A 109 -8.69 -1.62 21.04
N VAL A 110 -8.45 -0.32 20.86
CA VAL A 110 -7.10 0.18 20.66
C VAL A 110 -6.30 0.01 21.96
N ASN A 111 -5.05 -0.43 21.84
CA ASN A 111 -4.17 -0.63 22.99
C ASN A 111 -3.88 0.72 23.64
N LYS A 112 -4.59 1.04 24.73
CA LYS A 112 -4.62 2.36 25.39
C LYS A 112 -3.23 2.87 25.81
N ASP A 113 -2.25 1.99 25.95
CA ASP A 113 -0.91 2.38 26.40
C ASP A 113 -0.04 2.97 25.27
N HIS A 114 -0.32 2.65 24.00
CA HIS A 114 0.34 3.28 22.86
C HIS A 114 -0.25 4.67 22.55
N LEU A 115 -1.59 4.81 22.59
CA LEU A 115 -2.24 6.11 22.37
C LEU A 115 -1.77 7.18 23.35
N LYS A 116 -1.54 6.86 24.62
CA LYS A 116 -1.21 7.88 25.64
C LYS A 116 0.06 8.68 25.32
N LYS A 117 1.07 8.07 24.72
CA LYS A 117 2.33 8.78 24.40
C LYS A 117 2.16 9.68 23.18
N GLU A 118 1.54 9.18 22.11
CA GLU A 118 1.37 9.93 20.87
C GLU A 118 0.24 10.97 20.93
N ASN A 119 -0.84 10.70 21.67
CA ASN A 119 -1.90 11.68 21.94
C ASN A 119 -1.31 12.97 22.49
N HIS A 120 -0.36 12.89 23.43
CA HIS A 120 0.23 14.08 24.02
C HIS A 120 1.05 14.93 23.05
N GLU A 121 1.68 14.34 22.03
CA GLU A 121 2.45 15.08 21.03
C GLU A 121 1.52 15.69 19.96
N LEU A 122 0.56 14.91 19.46
CA LEU A 122 -0.43 15.39 18.48
C LEU A 122 -1.35 16.47 19.05
N LEU A 123 -1.81 16.33 20.30
CA LEU A 123 -2.68 17.32 20.96
C LEU A 123 -1.97 18.66 21.22
N LYS A 124 -0.66 18.64 21.47
CA LYS A 124 0.17 19.85 21.71
C LYS A 124 0.50 20.61 20.44
N SER A 125 0.42 19.96 19.27
CA SER A 125 0.71 20.62 17.99
C SER A 125 -0.42 21.58 17.58
N GLU A 126 -0.07 22.83 17.26
CA GLU A 126 -1.02 23.81 16.71
C GLU A 126 -1.51 23.42 15.31
N LYS A 127 -0.70 22.64 14.58
CA LYS A 127 -0.99 22.15 13.23
C LYS A 127 -0.87 20.63 13.22
N LEU A 128 -1.98 19.97 12.91
CA LEU A 128 -2.03 18.51 12.77
C LEU A 128 -1.49 18.14 11.39
N ILE A 129 -0.45 17.31 11.34
CA ILE A 129 0.17 16.86 10.09
C ILE A 129 0.15 15.34 10.06
N LEU A 130 -0.70 14.79 9.19
CA LEU A 130 -0.82 13.37 8.91
C LEU A 130 -0.23 13.06 7.53
N LYS A 131 0.77 12.19 7.52
CA LYS A 131 1.48 11.68 6.34
C LYS A 131 1.42 10.16 6.35
N LYS A 132 1.96 9.54 5.30
CA LYS A 132 2.00 8.07 5.16
C LYS A 132 2.43 7.30 6.42
N ASP A 133 3.46 7.78 7.12
CA ASP A 133 4.02 7.06 8.27
C ASP A 133 3.14 7.11 9.53
N ASN A 134 2.31 8.15 9.69
CA ASN A 134 1.47 8.39 10.88
C ASN A 134 -0.02 8.57 10.55
N PHE A 135 -0.43 8.23 9.32
CA PHE A 135 -1.80 8.43 8.83
C PHE A 135 -2.80 7.68 9.70
N HIS A 136 -2.59 6.38 9.87
CA HIS A 136 -3.51 5.48 10.56
C HIS A 136 -3.58 5.78 12.05
N GLU A 137 -2.42 5.87 12.70
CA GLU A 137 -2.33 6.16 14.13
C GLU A 137 -2.91 7.54 14.45
N GLY A 138 -2.53 8.59 13.71
CA GLY A 138 -3.07 9.92 13.92
C GLY A 138 -4.57 10.01 13.64
N LEU A 139 -5.08 9.27 12.65
CA LEU A 139 -6.50 9.23 12.36
C LEU A 139 -7.29 8.46 13.44
N GLU A 140 -6.75 7.36 13.97
CA GLU A 140 -7.35 6.63 15.10
C GLU A 140 -7.45 7.51 16.35
N ILE A 141 -6.41 8.29 16.64
CA ILE A 141 -6.41 9.25 17.75
C ILE A 141 -7.50 10.32 17.56
N ILE A 142 -7.64 10.86 16.34
CA ILE A 142 -8.69 11.82 16.01
C ILE A 142 -10.08 11.18 16.15
N MET A 143 -10.26 9.93 15.72
CA MET A 143 -11.53 9.22 15.86
C MET A 143 -11.90 8.98 17.34
N HIS A 144 -10.92 8.67 18.18
CA HIS A 144 -11.14 8.38 19.61
C HIS A 144 -11.39 9.66 20.44
N GLU A 145 -10.69 10.75 20.14
CA GLU A 145 -10.80 12.03 20.86
C GLU A 145 -11.37 13.15 19.98
N LEU A 146 -12.36 12.83 19.16
CA LEU A 146 -12.88 13.72 18.10
C LEU A 146 -13.20 15.14 18.57
N ASP A 147 -13.81 15.28 19.75
CA ASP A 147 -14.18 16.58 20.32
C ASP A 147 -12.97 17.47 20.62
N ASN A 148 -11.80 16.91 20.94
CA ASN A 148 -10.57 17.67 21.22
C ASN A 148 -9.93 18.27 19.96
N PHE A 149 -10.31 17.77 18.78
CA PHE A 149 -9.74 18.19 17.50
C PHE A 149 -10.68 19.05 16.67
N LEU A 150 -11.93 19.26 17.11
CA LEU A 150 -12.89 20.09 16.40
C LEU A 150 -12.36 21.50 16.20
N GLY A 151 -12.42 21.96 14.95
CA GLY A 151 -11.98 23.28 14.53
C GLY A 151 -10.48 23.45 14.33
N LYS A 152 -9.65 22.45 14.64
CA LYS A 152 -8.20 22.50 14.35
C LYS A 152 -7.93 22.41 12.85
N GLU A 153 -6.86 23.06 12.41
CA GLU A 153 -6.35 22.88 11.04
C GLU A 153 -5.58 21.55 10.93
N ILE A 154 -5.86 20.81 9.86
CA ILE A 154 -5.20 19.56 9.52
C ILE A 154 -4.58 19.62 8.12
N TYR A 155 -3.38 19.09 8.01
CA TYR A 155 -2.68 18.78 6.78
C TYR A 155 -2.61 17.26 6.67
N ILE A 156 -3.26 16.68 5.67
CA ILE A 156 -3.35 15.23 5.53
C ILE A 156 -2.98 14.81 4.10
N GLU A 157 -2.13 13.79 3.98
CA GLU A 157 -1.74 13.19 2.71
C GLU A 157 -2.40 11.82 2.58
N GLY A 158 -2.97 11.53 1.42
CA GLY A 158 -3.63 10.25 1.19
C GLY A 158 -4.17 10.11 -0.22
N ILE A 159 -4.79 8.97 -0.46
CA ILE A 159 -5.41 8.55 -1.70
C ILE A 159 -6.89 8.93 -1.65
N ILE A 160 -7.37 9.56 -2.71
CA ILE A 160 -8.79 9.88 -2.87
C ILE A 160 -9.54 8.61 -3.26
N TYR A 161 -10.60 8.33 -2.52
CA TYR A 161 -11.58 7.30 -2.83
C TYR A 161 -12.97 7.93 -2.94
N GLU A 162 -13.60 7.82 -4.12
CA GLU A 162 -14.97 8.26 -4.33
C GLU A 162 -15.93 7.09 -4.15
N ASP A 163 -16.86 7.26 -3.21
CA ASP A 163 -17.86 6.27 -2.89
C ASP A 163 -19.25 6.80 -3.29
N GLU A 164 -20.02 6.00 -4.01
CA GLU A 164 -21.37 6.34 -4.48
C GLU A 164 -22.34 6.70 -3.33
N PHE A 165 -22.11 6.16 -2.12
CA PHE A 165 -22.93 6.43 -0.94
C PHE A 165 -22.80 7.88 -0.44
N TYR A 166 -21.65 8.52 -0.63
CA TYR A 166 -21.36 9.84 -0.04
C TYR A 166 -21.36 10.95 -1.10
N LYS A 167 -22.55 11.33 -1.58
CA LYS A 167 -22.74 12.47 -2.50
C LYS A 167 -22.08 13.76 -1.95
N ASP A 168 -21.39 14.47 -2.84
CA ASP A 168 -20.63 15.71 -2.59
C ASP A 168 -19.47 15.60 -1.57
N LYS A 169 -19.10 14.38 -1.20
CA LYS A 169 -17.95 14.08 -0.36
C LYS A 169 -17.05 13.08 -1.06
N PHE A 170 -15.82 12.96 -0.57
CA PHE A 170 -14.91 11.89 -0.92
C PHE A 170 -14.24 11.40 0.35
N ILE A 171 -13.68 10.20 0.30
CA ILE A 171 -12.93 9.63 1.40
C ILE A 171 -11.46 9.80 1.09
N LEU A 172 -10.70 10.35 2.03
CA LEU A 172 -9.25 10.34 1.97
C LEU A 172 -8.74 9.19 2.83
N THR A 173 -7.95 8.30 2.25
CA THR A 173 -7.47 7.08 2.92
C THR A 173 -6.00 6.85 2.60
N ASP A 174 -5.32 6.04 3.40
CA ASP A 174 -4.03 5.48 3.03
C ASP A 174 -4.03 3.98 3.30
N ILE A 175 -3.04 3.28 2.76
CA ILE A 175 -2.90 1.84 2.96
C ILE A 175 -2.23 1.55 4.30
N ASP A 176 -2.90 0.81 5.17
CA ASP A 176 -2.29 0.19 6.34
C ASP A 176 -1.94 -1.24 6.01
N MET A 177 -0.69 -1.65 6.25
CA MET A 177 -0.29 -3.05 6.10
C MET A 177 0.90 -3.37 7.00
N ASN A 178 0.97 -4.60 7.50
CA ASN A 178 2.10 -5.04 8.29
C ASN A 178 3.23 -5.54 7.40
N CYS A 179 2.91 -6.42 6.44
CA CYS A 179 3.91 -7.01 5.55
C CYS A 179 3.61 -6.83 4.07
N CYS A 180 2.35 -6.88 3.62
CA CYS A 180 2.00 -6.80 2.21
C CYS A 180 0.59 -6.26 1.91
N ILE A 181 0.27 -6.09 0.64
CA ILE A 181 -1.05 -5.62 0.22
C ILE A 181 -2.18 -6.62 0.53
N VAL A 182 -1.86 -7.90 0.74
CA VAL A 182 -2.88 -8.92 1.08
C VAL A 182 -3.45 -8.70 2.47
N ASP A 183 -2.60 -8.41 3.47
CA ASP A 183 -3.01 -8.06 4.83
C ASP A 183 -3.44 -6.60 5.00
N SER A 184 -3.50 -5.83 3.90
CA SER A 184 -3.82 -4.41 4.00
C SER A 184 -5.25 -4.11 4.46
N SER A 185 -5.41 -2.96 5.11
CA SER A 185 -6.69 -2.33 5.37
C SER A 185 -6.64 -0.84 5.02
N TYR A 186 -7.81 -0.26 4.80
CA TYR A 186 -7.96 1.15 4.46
C TYR A 186 -8.80 1.82 5.54
N LEU A 187 -8.18 2.66 6.35
CA LEU A 187 -8.89 3.59 7.23
C LEU A 187 -8.96 4.94 6.52
N GLY A 188 -10.09 5.61 6.58
CA GLY A 188 -10.29 6.87 5.88
C GLY A 188 -11.08 7.89 6.66
N VAL A 189 -11.00 9.13 6.18
CA VAL A 189 -11.72 10.28 6.71
C VAL A 189 -12.59 10.91 5.62
N LEU A 190 -13.79 11.31 5.98
CA LEU A 190 -14.69 12.00 5.06
C LEU A 190 -14.18 13.42 4.81
N CYS A 191 -14.18 13.82 3.55
CA CYS A 191 -13.81 15.16 3.11
C CYS A 191 -14.96 15.78 2.34
N LYS A 192 -15.39 16.99 2.72
CA LYS A 192 -16.42 17.75 2.00
C LYS A 192 -15.76 18.68 0.99
N LYS A 193 -16.13 18.53 -0.29
CA LYS A 193 -15.60 19.35 -1.39
C LYS A 193 -15.98 20.83 -1.18
N ASN A 194 -15.03 21.72 -1.46
CA ASN A 194 -15.36 23.11 -1.79
C ASN A 194 -15.66 23.17 -3.30
N SER A 195 -16.58 24.02 -3.74
CA SER A 195 -17.27 23.97 -5.04
C SER A 195 -16.38 24.02 -6.30
N ASN A 196 -15.06 24.18 -6.16
CA ASN A 196 -14.09 24.32 -7.24
C ASN A 196 -13.00 23.22 -7.28
N ILE A 197 -13.12 22.14 -6.51
CA ILE A 197 -12.09 21.10 -6.43
C ILE A 197 -12.52 19.86 -7.22
N ASN A 198 -11.93 19.69 -8.41
CA ASN A 198 -12.00 18.42 -9.14
C ASN A 198 -11.03 17.42 -8.50
N VAL A 199 -11.53 16.21 -8.24
CA VAL A 199 -10.75 15.12 -7.66
C VAL A 199 -10.91 13.88 -8.52
N SER A 200 -9.85 13.09 -8.65
CA SER A 200 -9.88 11.83 -9.38
C SER A 200 -9.72 10.65 -8.43
N ASN A 201 -10.57 9.63 -8.55
CA ASN A 201 -10.46 8.42 -7.73
C ASN A 201 -9.12 7.70 -7.98
N GLY A 202 -8.38 7.43 -6.89
CA GLY A 202 -7.05 6.81 -6.89
C GLY A 202 -5.87 7.79 -6.95
N GLU A 203 -6.13 9.11 -6.89
CA GLU A 203 -5.09 10.14 -6.90
C GLU A 203 -4.53 10.37 -5.48
N TYR A 204 -3.20 10.46 -5.36
CA TYR A 204 -2.53 10.78 -4.10
C TYR A 204 -2.41 12.30 -3.96
N VAL A 205 -2.97 12.86 -2.88
CA VAL A 205 -3.10 14.31 -2.70
C VAL A 205 -2.67 14.76 -1.32
N ARG A 206 -2.32 16.04 -1.19
CA ARG A 206 -2.09 16.72 0.09
C ARG A 206 -3.20 17.72 0.26
N LEU A 207 -3.94 17.54 1.33
CA LEU A 207 -5.12 18.32 1.64
C LEU A 207 -4.86 19.17 2.88
N LYS A 208 -5.27 20.43 2.81
CA LYS A 208 -5.39 21.32 3.97
C LYS A 208 -6.88 21.55 4.24
N GLY A 209 -7.30 21.36 5.49
CA GLY A 209 -8.68 21.58 5.87
C GLY A 209 -8.88 21.85 7.35
N LYS A 210 -10.15 21.97 7.74
CA LYS A 210 -10.58 22.13 9.13
C LYS A 210 -11.35 20.89 9.57
N LEU A 211 -11.02 20.37 10.75
CA LEU A 211 -11.70 19.23 11.33
C LEU A 211 -13.07 19.64 11.88
N ASP A 212 -14.04 18.80 11.61
CA ASP A 212 -15.38 18.79 12.15
C ASP A 212 -15.83 17.33 12.35
N LYS A 213 -17.08 17.13 12.74
CA LYS A 213 -17.68 15.81 12.87
C LYS A 213 -19.00 15.73 12.12
N ILE A 214 -19.30 14.54 11.63
CA ILE A 214 -20.57 14.24 10.98
C ILE A 214 -21.14 12.94 11.53
N LEU A 215 -22.47 12.88 11.65
CA LEU A 215 -23.17 11.67 12.01
C LEU A 215 -23.42 10.84 10.76
N ILE A 216 -22.94 9.60 10.75
CA ILE A 216 -23.22 8.61 9.70
C ILE A 216 -23.92 7.40 10.28
N LYS A 217 -24.61 6.65 9.42
CA LYS A 217 -25.18 5.34 9.77
C LYS A 217 -24.23 4.25 9.31
N ASP A 218 -23.89 3.37 10.25
CA ASP A 218 -23.11 2.17 9.97
C ASP A 218 -23.96 1.08 9.26
N THR A 219 -23.34 -0.01 8.80
CA THR A 219 -23.98 -1.20 8.20
C THR A 219 -25.06 -1.79 9.10
N ASN A 220 -24.94 -1.62 10.42
CA ASN A 220 -25.94 -2.05 11.40
C ASN A 220 -27.01 -0.97 11.70
N ASN A 221 -27.08 0.09 10.87
CA ASN A 221 -27.97 1.23 11.00
C ASN A 221 -27.79 2.03 12.30
N LYS A 222 -26.65 1.86 12.97
CA LYS A 222 -26.26 2.58 14.18
C LYS A 222 -25.67 3.94 13.81
N GLU A 223 -26.08 4.98 14.52
CA GLU A 223 -25.55 6.33 14.32
C GLU A 223 -24.20 6.50 15.04
N ILE A 224 -23.17 6.88 14.30
CA ILE A 224 -21.79 7.03 14.79
C ILE A 224 -21.24 8.38 14.32
N TRP A 225 -20.57 9.09 15.24
CA TRP A 225 -19.81 10.29 14.90
C TRP A 225 -18.48 9.93 14.27
N VAL A 226 -18.21 10.45 13.08
CA VAL A 226 -16.94 10.27 12.38
C VAL A 226 -16.32 11.63 12.04
N PRO A 227 -14.99 11.71 11.93
CA PRO A 227 -14.32 12.93 11.51
C PRO A 227 -14.72 13.33 10.09
N LEU A 228 -14.94 14.63 9.91
CA LEU A 228 -15.18 15.29 8.64
C LEU A 228 -14.14 16.39 8.45
N ILE A 229 -13.55 16.48 7.26
CA ILE A 229 -12.65 17.57 6.90
C ILE A 229 -13.32 18.48 5.88
N TYR A 230 -13.44 19.76 6.23
CA TYR A 230 -13.78 20.81 5.28
C TYR A 230 -12.53 21.24 4.52
N VAL A 231 -12.52 20.99 3.22
CA VAL A 231 -11.33 21.19 2.38
C VAL A 231 -11.15 22.67 2.04
N HIS A 232 -10.04 23.26 2.46
CA HIS A 232 -9.67 24.62 2.10
C HIS A 232 -8.77 24.67 0.87
N ASN A 233 -7.80 23.74 0.80
CA ASN A 233 -6.85 23.65 -0.30
C ASN A 233 -6.51 22.19 -0.57
N LEU A 234 -6.34 21.85 -1.85
CA LEU A 234 -5.98 20.51 -2.31
C LEU A 234 -4.85 20.64 -3.34
N ASN A 235 -3.74 19.98 -3.08
CA ASN A 235 -2.61 19.92 -4.00
C ASN A 235 -2.42 18.48 -4.50
N THR A 236 -2.46 18.31 -5.82
CA THR A 236 -2.28 17.03 -6.52
C THR A 236 -0.83 16.78 -6.96
N ASN A 237 0.03 17.80 -6.94
CA ASN A 237 1.44 17.70 -7.34
C ASN A 237 2.34 17.30 -6.17
N ILE A 238 2.21 16.06 -5.71
CA ILE A 238 3.20 15.44 -4.82
C ILE A 238 4.02 14.48 -5.70
N SER A 239 5.28 14.84 -5.96
CA SER A 239 6.21 13.96 -6.66
C SER A 239 6.34 12.63 -5.90
N LYS A 240 6.04 11.52 -6.60
CA LYS A 240 6.27 10.13 -6.16
C LYS A 240 7.70 9.89 -5.68
#